data_AF-A0A380DQ61-F1
#
_entry.id   AF-A0A380DQ61-F1
#
_cell.length_a   1.000
_cell.length_b   1.000
_cell.length_c   1.000
_cell.angle_alpha   90.00
_cell.angle_beta   90.00
_cell.angle_gamma   90.00
#
_symmetry.space_group_name_H-M   'P 1'
#
loop_
_entity.id
_entity.type
_entity.pdbx_description
1 polymer ?
#
loop_
_entity_poly.entity_id
_entity_poly.type
_entity_poly.pdbx_seq_one_letter_code
_entity_poly.pdbx_strand_id
1 'polypeptide(L)' 'MVLFNMKAKLDTLKRFKDDAKEVAKGYECGITIENYNDLKEGDVIEAFEMVEIKR' A
#
# COMPACT_ATOMS: atom_id res chain seq x y z
N MET A 1 2.28 -2.90 -19.58
CA MET A 1 1.88 -1.48 -19.61
C MET A 1 0.44 -1.40 -19.16
N VAL A 2 0.22 -1.27 -17.86
CA VAL A 2 -1.11 -1.01 -17.28
C VAL A 2 -0.92 0.18 -16.35
N LEU A 3 -1.23 1.37 -16.89
CA LEU A 3 -1.31 2.63 -16.17
C LEU A 3 -2.68 2.67 -15.48
N PHE A 4 -2.81 2.05 -14.30
CA PHE A 4 -3.94 2.34 -13.40
C PHE A 4 -3.51 3.48 -12.47
N ASN A 5 -3.86 4.72 -12.86
CA ASN A 5 -3.66 5.94 -12.09
C ASN A 5 -4.67 6.02 -10.93
N MET A 6 -4.77 4.96 -10.13
CA MET A 6 -5.74 4.86 -9.05
C MET A 6 -5.06 5.29 -7.75
N LYS A 7 -5.30 6.55 -7.36
CA LYS A 7 -4.88 7.07 -6.07
C LYS A 7 -5.79 6.48 -5.00
N ALA A 8 -5.30 5.50 -4.26
CA ALA A 8 -6.02 4.92 -3.14
C ALA A 8 -5.27 5.21 -1.84
N LYS A 9 -6.02 5.39 -0.75
CA LYS A 9 -5.43 5.58 0.57
C LYS A 9 -5.22 4.21 1.21
N LEU A 10 -4.05 4.02 1.80
CA LEU A 10 -3.81 2.91 2.72
C LEU A 10 -4.78 3.06 3.89
N ASP A 11 -5.61 2.05 4.13
CA ASP A 11 -6.54 2.02 5.26
C ASP A 11 -5.85 1.42 6.48
N THR A 12 -5.32 0.20 6.34
CA THR A 12 -4.66 -0.51 7.43
C THR A 12 -3.45 -1.28 6.92
N LEU A 13 -2.36 -1.25 7.69
CA LEU A 13 -1.20 -2.12 7.51
C LEU A 13 -1.03 -2.98 8.76
N LYS A 14 -1.12 -4.30 8.60
CA LYS A 14 -0.93 -5.27 9.69
C LYS A 14 0.26 -6.16 9.43
N ARG A 15 0.97 -6.48 10.50
CA ARG A 15 2.00 -7.50 10.52
C ARG A 15 1.55 -8.60 11.46
N PHE A 16 1.27 -9.78 10.90
CA PHE A 16 0.68 -10.90 11.63
C PHE A 16 -0.64 -10.53 12.32
N LYS A 17 -0.61 -10.17 13.61
CA LYS A 17 -1.78 -9.80 14.42
C LYS A 17 -1.74 -8.35 14.92
N ASP A 18 -0.67 -7.63 14.64
CA ASP A 18 -0.41 -6.30 15.18
C ASP A 18 -0.45 -5.25 14.08
N ASP A 19 -0.97 -4.07 14.39
CA ASP A 19 -0.95 -2.92 13.50
C ASP A 19 0.49 -2.41 13.36
N ALA A 20 0.93 -2.20 12.12
CA ALA A 20 2.27 -1.78 11.80
C ALA A 20 2.23 -0.43 11.07
N LYS A 21 3.15 0.47 11.42
CA LYS A 21 3.33 1.72 10.67
C LYS A 21 4.11 1.50 9.38
N GLU A 22 5.08 0.59 9.42
CA GLU A 22 5.98 0.28 8.31
C GLU A 22 6.34 -1.20 8.36
N VAL A 23 6.52 -1.81 7.18
CA VAL A 23 6.97 -3.19 7.04
C VAL A 23 8.20 -3.20 6.15
N ALA A 24 9.28 -3.81 6.65
CA ALA A 24 10.51 -3.93 5.89
C ALA A 24 10.33 -4.88 4.69
N LYS A 25 11.13 -4.67 3.65
CA LYS A 25 11.13 -5.53 2.47
C LYS A 25 11.43 -6.99 2.85
N GLY A 26 10.65 -7.92 2.29
CA GLY A 26 10.82 -9.36 2.52
C GLY A 26 10.04 -9.91 3.71
N TYR A 27 9.27 -9.08 4.41
CA TYR A 27 8.33 -9.54 5.43
C TYR A 27 6.91 -9.62 4.90
N GLU A 28 6.16 -10.62 5.36
CA GLU A 28 4.73 -10.74 5.10
C GLU A 28 3.96 -9.65 5.85
N CYS A 29 3.02 -9.03 5.15
CA CYS A 29 2.11 -8.04 5.70
C CYS A 29 0.72 -8.15 5.08
N GLY A 30 -0.29 -7.81 5.87
CA GLY A 30 -1.65 -7.60 5.39
C GLY A 30 -1.85 -6.11 5.09
N ILE A 31 -2.34 -5.82 3.90
CA ILE A 31 -2.62 -4.45 3.45
C ILE A 31 -4.10 -4.36 3.12
N THR A 32 -4.77 -3.36 3.69
CA THR A 32 -6.13 -2.98 3.32
C THR A 32 -6.08 -1.60 2.70
N ILE A 33 -6.75 -1.43 1.56
CA ILE A 33 -6.84 -0.16 0.84
C ILE A 33 -8.28 0.35 0.96
N GLU A 34 -8.44 1.63 1.30
CA GLU A 34 -9.75 2.24 1.45
C GLU A 34 -10.52 2.19 0.12
N ASN A 35 -11.77 1.72 0.14
CA ASN A 35 -12.63 1.54 -1.04
C ASN A 35 -12.07 0.57 -2.10
N TYR A 36 -11.16 -0.35 -1.74
CA TYR A 36 -10.62 -1.34 -2.66
C TYR A 36 -10.60 -2.73 -2.04
N ASN A 37 -11.44 -3.62 -2.56
CA ASN A 37 -11.66 -4.97 -2.01
C ASN A 37 -11.29 -6.10 -2.98
N ASP A 38 -10.87 -5.80 -4.21
CA ASP A 38 -10.57 -6.81 -5.24
C ASP A 38 -9.06 -6.96 -5.47
N LEU A 39 -8.26 -6.96 -4.40
CA LEU A 39 -6.83 -7.28 -4.47
C LEU A 39 -6.67 -8.78 -4.77
N LYS A 40 -5.94 -9.09 -5.84
CA LYS A 40 -5.66 -10.46 -6.29
C LYS A 40 -4.17 -10.73 -6.35
N GLU A 41 -3.84 -12.01 -6.30
CA GLU A 41 -2.46 -12.46 -6.47
C GLU A 41 -1.97 -12.08 -7.88
N GLY A 42 -0.86 -11.34 -7.93
CA GLY A 42 -0.31 -10.79 -9.17
C GLY A 42 -0.50 -9.28 -9.34
N ASP A 43 -1.30 -8.64 -8.49
CA ASP A 43 -1.39 -7.17 -8.47
C ASP A 43 -0.10 -6.54 -7.94
N VAL A 44 0.31 -5.44 -8.58
CA VAL A 44 1.49 -4.65 -8.17
C VAL A 44 1.01 -3.35 -7.55
N ILE A 45 1.26 -3.18 -6.27
CA ILE A 45 0.95 -1.96 -5.52
C ILE A 45 2.23 -1.13 -5.39
N GLU A 46 2.19 0.13 -5.80
CA GLU A 46 3.28 1.09 -5.64
C GLU A 46 2.86 2.21 -4.70
N ALA A 47 3.55 2.34 -3.56
CA ALA A 47 3.33 3.41 -2.60
C ALA A 47 4.27 4.58 -2.90
N PHE A 48 3.73 5.79 -2.93
CA PHE A 48 4.50 7.02 -3.13
C PHE A 48 4.22 8.01 -2.00
N GLU A 49 5.27 8.62 -1.47
CA GLU A 49 5.17 9.73 -0.53
C GLU A 49 5.21 11.06 -1.31
N MET A 50 4.27 11.96 -1.03
CA MET A 50 4.32 13.32 -1.58
C MET A 50 5.34 14.14 -0.78
N VAL A 51 6.53 14.31 -1.34
CA VAL A 51 7.55 15.19 -0.78
C VAL A 51 7.37 16.60 -1.36
N GLU A 52 6.96 17.56 -0.52
CA GLU A 52 6.99 18.98 -0.90
C GLU A 52 8.43 19.49 -0.92
N ILE A 53 8.96 19.74 -2.13
CA ILE A 53 10.26 20.39 -2.28
C ILE A 53 10.05 21.90 -2.09
N LYS A 54 10.42 22.41 -0.91
CA LYS A 54 10.54 23.86 -0.69
C LYS A 54 11.69 24.39 -1.54
N ARG A 55 11.36 25.29 -2.47
CA ARG A 55 12.33 25.97 -3.35
C ARG A 55 12.72 27.33 -2.77
#